data_AF-A0A0P6RR97-F1
#
_entry.id   AF-A0A0P6RR97-F1
#
_cell.length_a   1.000
_cell.length_b   1.000
_cell.length_c   1.000
_cell.angle_alpha   90.00
_cell.angle_beta   90.00
_cell.angle_gamma   90.00
#
_symmetry.space_group_name_H-M   'P 1'
#
loop_
_entity.id
_entity.type
_entity.pdbx_description
1 polymer ?
#
loop_
_entity_poly.entity_id
_entity_poly.type
_entity_poly.pdbx_seq_one_letter_code
_entity_poly.pdbx_strand_id
1 'polypeptide(L)'
;MTRTCDFDLTALTPESRLAIVDGLLAIGVTVELQPDGIAQISATGEAKMGEALGFAEAMRKTHRLVARRVLRETSAPSAQGCSDEDLAASEDLHFFADGLTGISGQLLKLFRYFEATFADLADDYAALDQHYPVMMPAKLLQEVGYTSNFPQHVTLCSHFPDQLPVLEQVAQMAKEPLSKARAAELGAVMEGPEHVLTPAVCLPCYSQHAGLRLARGEVRRLTMQNHVFRYEANRFQPLSRGWDFSVRDIVFFGSGAELTRLRAEVMERVFAFCETLGMQVSLELANDPFFVDSSRDKVVYQRMGEVKYELLFHISDRDAPLAASSFNLHRDFYTSTYDIAFADGTRAESACMGFGLERWLYAFVRQKGLDPSGWPDPVRRAVMAPQDPAD
;
A
#
# COMPACT_ATOMS: atom_id res chain seq x y z
N MET A 1 -22.19 9.36 -31.03
CA MET A 1 -22.50 10.61 -30.31
C MET A 1 -21.99 10.47 -28.89
N THR A 2 -21.08 11.34 -28.47
CA THR A 2 -20.59 11.36 -27.08
C THR A 2 -21.66 11.99 -26.22
N ARG A 3 -22.01 11.34 -25.11
CA ARG A 3 -22.94 11.84 -24.10
C ARG A 3 -22.15 12.11 -22.83
N THR A 4 -22.62 13.11 -22.08
CA THR A 4 -22.05 13.51 -20.80
C THR A 4 -23.16 13.48 -19.75
N CYS A 5 -22.88 12.91 -18.59
CA CYS A 5 -23.81 12.78 -17.48
C CYS A 5 -23.11 13.11 -16.16
N ASP A 6 -23.76 13.92 -15.32
CA ASP A 6 -23.27 14.19 -13.98
C ASP A 6 -23.69 13.06 -13.04
N PHE A 7 -22.74 12.59 -12.22
CA PHE A 7 -22.94 11.52 -11.26
C PHE A 7 -22.52 11.99 -9.86
N ASP A 8 -23.47 11.93 -8.92
CA ASP A 8 -23.28 12.43 -7.56
C ASP A 8 -22.48 11.46 -6.68
N LEU A 9 -21.25 11.86 -6.35
CA LEU A 9 -20.35 11.21 -5.40
C LEU A 9 -20.10 12.05 -4.14
N THR A 10 -20.88 13.12 -3.93
CA THR A 10 -20.66 14.08 -2.82
C THR A 10 -20.70 13.43 -1.44
N ALA A 11 -21.52 12.39 -1.27
CA ALA A 11 -21.65 11.63 -0.03
C ALA A 11 -20.47 10.66 0.27
N LEU A 12 -19.48 10.57 -0.62
CA LEU A 12 -18.32 9.69 -0.46
C LEU A 12 -17.06 10.46 -0.03
N THR A 13 -16.09 9.76 0.56
CA THR A 13 -14.76 10.34 0.87
C THR A 13 -13.98 10.67 -0.40
N PRO A 14 -13.01 11.61 -0.37
CA PRO A 14 -12.17 11.93 -1.52
C PRO A 14 -11.51 10.72 -2.18
N GLU A 15 -11.00 9.77 -1.40
CA GLU A 15 -10.36 8.54 -1.92
C GLU A 15 -11.37 7.60 -2.55
N SER A 16 -12.58 7.51 -2.00
CA SER A 16 -13.66 6.74 -2.59
C SER A 16 -14.11 7.35 -3.92
N ARG A 17 -14.15 8.68 -4.02
CA ARG A 17 -14.42 9.39 -5.28
C ARG A 17 -13.32 9.10 -6.30
N LEU A 18 -12.06 9.20 -5.89
CA LEU A 18 -10.90 8.89 -6.75
C LEU A 18 -10.93 7.43 -7.22
N ALA A 19 -11.18 6.46 -6.34
CA ALA A 19 -11.27 5.05 -6.72
C ALA A 19 -12.38 4.80 -7.77
N ILE A 20 -13.51 5.49 -7.66
CA ILE A 20 -14.60 5.42 -8.65
C ILE A 20 -14.17 6.06 -9.97
N VAL A 21 -13.55 7.24 -9.92
CA VAL A 21 -13.00 7.94 -11.09
C VAL A 21 -11.99 7.04 -11.81
N ASP A 22 -11.11 6.37 -11.09
CA ASP A 22 -10.10 5.48 -11.65
C ASP A 22 -10.71 4.28 -12.34
N GLY A 23 -11.72 3.67 -11.72
CA GLY A 23 -12.46 2.58 -12.33
C GLY A 23 -13.20 3.01 -13.60
N LEU A 24 -13.76 4.22 -13.60
CA LEU A 24 -14.38 4.82 -14.79
C LEU A 24 -13.37 5.06 -15.92
N LEU A 25 -12.19 5.60 -15.60
CA LEU A 25 -11.11 5.74 -16.57
C LEU A 25 -10.66 4.38 -17.12
N ALA A 26 -10.57 3.37 -16.26
CA ALA A 26 -10.14 2.01 -16.64
C ALA A 26 -11.13 1.31 -17.57
N ILE A 27 -12.44 1.55 -17.45
CA ILE A 27 -13.42 1.04 -18.40
C ILE A 27 -13.44 1.86 -19.70
N GLY A 28 -12.58 2.87 -19.86
CA GLY A 28 -12.45 3.64 -21.10
C GLY A 28 -13.49 4.73 -21.29
N VAL A 29 -13.99 5.32 -20.20
CA VAL A 29 -14.79 6.55 -20.26
C VAL A 29 -13.99 7.73 -19.72
N THR A 30 -14.27 8.93 -20.25
CA THR A 30 -13.68 10.16 -19.72
C THR A 30 -14.47 10.59 -18.51
N VAL A 31 -13.80 10.98 -17.43
CA VAL A 31 -14.46 11.50 -16.23
C VAL A 31 -13.69 12.70 -15.70
N GLU A 32 -14.42 13.74 -15.34
CA GLU A 32 -13.88 14.91 -14.64
C GLU A 32 -14.56 15.00 -13.27
N LEU A 33 -13.77 14.94 -12.19
CA LEU A 33 -14.27 15.09 -10.82
C LEU A 33 -14.22 16.56 -10.43
N GLN A 34 -15.39 17.15 -10.20
CA GLN A 34 -15.51 18.53 -9.76
C GLN A 34 -15.16 18.66 -8.27
N PRO A 35 -14.69 19.84 -7.80
CA PRO A 35 -14.33 20.06 -6.39
C PRO A 35 -15.48 19.81 -5.40
N ASP A 36 -16.72 20.00 -5.83
CA ASP A 36 -17.92 19.74 -5.03
C ASP A 36 -18.24 18.24 -4.87
N GLY A 37 -17.56 17.36 -5.62
CA GLY A 37 -17.74 15.91 -5.59
C GLY A 37 -18.68 15.37 -6.67
N ILE A 38 -19.10 16.17 -7.65
CA ILE A 38 -19.83 15.69 -8.83
C ILE A 38 -18.84 15.15 -9.86
N ALA A 39 -19.04 13.92 -10.33
CA ALA A 39 -18.26 13.34 -11.42
C ALA A 39 -18.99 13.51 -12.75
N GLN A 40 -18.39 14.25 -13.69
CA GLN A 40 -18.92 14.40 -15.04
C GLN A 40 -18.38 13.29 -15.93
N ILE A 41 -19.23 12.31 -16.24
CA ILE A 41 -18.87 11.10 -16.99
C ILE A 41 -19.25 11.28 -18.45
N SER A 42 -18.29 11.10 -19.36
CA SER A 42 -18.46 11.21 -20.81
C SER A 42 -18.11 9.90 -21.52
N ALA A 43 -19.04 9.38 -22.32
CA ALA A 43 -18.86 8.11 -23.04
C ALA A 43 -19.45 8.16 -24.47
N THR A 44 -18.84 7.42 -25.40
CA THR A 44 -19.33 7.29 -26.77
C THR A 44 -20.26 6.07 -26.91
N GLY A 45 -21.56 6.33 -27.05
CA GLY A 45 -22.58 5.29 -27.22
C GLY A 45 -23.36 4.96 -25.93
N GLU A 46 -24.64 4.61 -26.08
CA GLU A 46 -25.54 4.38 -24.94
C GLU A 46 -25.15 3.17 -24.09
N ALA A 47 -24.69 2.08 -24.72
CA ALA A 47 -24.23 0.89 -24.00
C ALA A 47 -23.05 1.21 -23.06
N LYS A 48 -22.07 1.98 -23.55
CA LYS A 48 -20.89 2.37 -22.77
C LYS A 48 -21.24 3.33 -21.63
N MET A 49 -22.16 4.26 -21.87
CA MET A 49 -22.69 5.13 -20.81
C MET A 49 -23.45 4.31 -19.73
N GLY A 50 -24.26 3.33 -20.14
CA GLY A 50 -24.97 2.44 -19.22
C GLY A 50 -24.03 1.61 -18.35
N GLU A 51 -22.96 1.06 -18.94
CA GLU A 51 -21.89 0.37 -18.21
C GLU A 51 -21.23 1.29 -17.17
N ALA A 52 -20.86 2.50 -17.56
CA ALA A 52 -20.20 3.47 -16.69
C ALA A 52 -21.07 3.91 -15.50
N LEU A 53 -22.34 4.23 -15.74
CA LEU A 53 -23.27 4.61 -14.67
C LEU A 53 -23.58 3.41 -13.75
N GLY A 54 -23.69 2.21 -14.31
CA GLY A 54 -23.86 0.97 -13.55
C GLY A 54 -22.66 0.70 -12.63
N PHE A 55 -21.45 0.84 -13.16
CA PHE A 55 -20.20 0.72 -12.39
C PHE A 55 -20.14 1.77 -11.26
N ALA A 56 -20.36 3.04 -11.58
CA ALA A 56 -20.32 4.13 -10.61
C ALA A 56 -21.35 3.94 -9.49
N GLU A 57 -22.55 3.45 -9.80
CA GLU A 57 -23.58 3.17 -8.81
C GLU A 57 -23.27 1.96 -7.93
N ALA A 58 -22.72 0.88 -8.51
CA ALA A 58 -22.28 -0.27 -7.75
C ALA A 58 -21.17 0.13 -6.76
N MET A 59 -20.16 0.85 -7.23
CA MET A 59 -19.08 1.33 -6.38
C MET A 59 -19.57 2.34 -5.34
N ARG A 60 -20.42 3.31 -5.72
CA ARG A 60 -21.01 4.26 -4.76
C ARG A 60 -21.77 3.54 -3.65
N LYS A 61 -22.54 2.50 -3.96
CA LYS A 61 -23.22 1.67 -2.94
C LYS A 61 -22.21 0.96 -2.03
N THR A 62 -21.17 0.36 -2.61
CA THR A 62 -20.09 -0.30 -1.87
C THR A 62 -19.40 0.66 -0.90
N HIS A 63 -18.99 1.84 -1.40
CA HIS A 63 -18.29 2.85 -0.60
C HIS A 63 -19.20 3.56 0.40
N ARG A 64 -20.53 3.68 0.15
CA ARG A 64 -21.50 4.23 1.13
C ARG A 64 -21.73 3.33 2.35
N LEU A 65 -21.53 2.02 2.21
CA LEU A 65 -21.66 1.08 3.33
C LEU A 65 -20.49 1.18 4.33
N VAL A 66 -19.48 2.00 4.00
CA VAL A 66 -18.26 2.18 4.76
C VAL A 66 -18.10 3.66 5.06
N ALA A 67 -18.87 4.17 6.02
CA ALA A 67 -18.54 5.46 6.59
C ALA A 67 -17.22 5.30 7.35
N ARG A 68 -16.17 6.04 6.96
CA ARG A 68 -14.95 6.12 7.77
C ARG A 68 -15.36 6.57 9.17
N ARG A 69 -15.03 5.75 10.16
CA ARG A 69 -15.30 6.03 11.57
C ARG A 69 -13.97 6.38 12.20
N VAL A 70 -13.81 7.65 12.56
CA VAL A 70 -12.70 8.11 13.40
C VAL A 70 -12.85 7.44 14.76
N LEU A 71 -11.85 6.63 15.12
CA LEU A 71 -11.78 5.99 16.44
C LEU A 71 -11.11 6.91 17.44
N ARG A 72 -10.02 7.56 17.02
CA ARG A 72 -9.21 8.47 17.83
C ARG A 72 -8.49 9.46 16.91
N GLU A 73 -8.25 10.66 17.41
CA GLU A 73 -7.49 11.71 16.72
C GLU A 73 -6.63 12.44 17.76
N THR A 74 -5.43 12.87 17.37
CA THR A 74 -4.52 13.63 18.23
C THR A 74 -4.99 15.07 18.39
N SER A 75 -4.72 15.69 19.54
CA SER A 75 -4.98 17.13 19.76
C SER A 75 -3.82 18.04 19.32
N ALA A 76 -2.90 17.55 18.50
CA ALA A 76 -1.73 18.32 18.06
C ALA A 76 -2.15 19.51 17.18
N PRO A 77 -1.53 20.70 17.33
CA PRO A 77 -1.87 21.87 16.53
C PRO A 77 -1.46 21.68 15.06
N SER A 78 -2.18 22.36 14.16
CA SER A 78 -1.86 22.37 12.73
C SER A 78 -0.44 22.87 12.53
N ALA A 79 0.39 22.05 11.90
CA ALA A 79 1.78 22.36 11.63
C ALA A 79 2.02 22.19 10.13
N GLN A 80 2.50 23.26 9.50
CA GLN A 80 2.89 23.27 8.10
C GLN A 80 4.40 23.07 8.04
N GLY A 81 4.82 21.88 7.62
CA GLY A 81 6.21 21.56 7.33
C GLY A 81 6.61 22.03 5.94
N CYS A 82 7.40 21.22 5.23
CA CYS A 82 7.82 21.54 3.86
C CYS A 82 6.69 21.34 2.84
N SER A 83 6.82 21.95 1.65
CA SER A 83 5.92 21.70 0.52
C SER A 83 6.36 20.49 -0.32
N ASP A 84 5.54 20.09 -1.30
CA ASP A 84 5.98 19.14 -2.32
C ASP A 84 7.08 19.72 -3.22
N GLU A 85 7.09 21.05 -3.46
CA GLU A 85 8.18 21.68 -4.23
C GLU A 85 9.51 21.63 -3.48
N ASP A 86 9.49 21.84 -2.15
CA ASP A 86 10.69 21.70 -1.32
C ASP A 86 11.27 20.28 -1.40
N LEU A 87 10.42 19.26 -1.39
CA LEU A 87 10.85 17.86 -1.55
C LEU A 87 11.37 17.60 -2.96
N ALA A 88 10.71 18.12 -4.00
CA ALA A 88 11.17 17.99 -5.37
C ALA A 88 12.53 18.69 -5.62
N ALA A 89 12.84 19.74 -4.86
CA ALA A 89 14.10 20.47 -4.92
C ALA A 89 15.19 19.91 -3.98
N SER A 90 14.87 18.93 -3.14
CA SER A 90 15.80 18.37 -2.17
C SER A 90 16.90 17.54 -2.84
N GLU A 91 18.16 17.83 -2.52
CA GLU A 91 19.33 17.04 -2.98
C GLU A 91 19.36 15.62 -2.39
N ASP A 92 18.57 15.36 -1.34
CA ASP A 92 18.43 14.05 -0.72
C ASP A 92 17.46 13.13 -1.45
N LEU A 93 16.68 13.61 -2.42
CA LEU A 93 15.75 12.80 -3.20
C LEU A 93 16.22 12.67 -4.66
N HIS A 94 16.23 11.42 -5.14
CA HIS A 94 16.71 11.07 -6.49
C HIS A 94 15.56 10.49 -7.31
N PHE A 95 15.13 11.20 -8.35
CA PHE A 95 14.00 10.78 -9.19
C PHE A 95 14.48 10.07 -10.46
N PHE A 96 14.25 8.75 -10.52
CA PHE A 96 14.68 7.93 -11.66
C PHE A 96 13.58 7.79 -12.72
N ALA A 97 12.33 7.71 -12.29
CA ALA A 97 11.11 7.75 -13.10
C ALA A 97 9.89 8.00 -12.21
N ASP A 98 8.71 8.14 -12.81
CA ASP A 98 7.46 8.22 -12.06
C ASP A 98 7.31 7.01 -11.12
N GLY A 99 7.10 7.30 -9.85
CA GLY A 99 6.95 6.29 -8.81
C GLY A 99 8.25 5.60 -8.35
N LEU A 100 9.42 6.01 -8.86
CA LEU A 100 10.73 5.47 -8.48
C LEU A 100 11.60 6.57 -7.85
N THR A 101 11.69 6.58 -6.52
CA THR A 101 12.40 7.60 -5.74
C THR A 101 13.50 6.98 -4.89
N GLY A 102 14.75 7.41 -5.08
CA GLY A 102 15.87 7.12 -4.19
C GLY A 102 16.00 8.19 -3.10
N ILE A 103 16.62 7.81 -1.96
CA ILE A 103 16.76 8.68 -0.78
C ILE A 103 18.22 8.63 -0.31
N SER A 104 18.83 9.79 -0.03
CA SER A 104 20.17 9.93 0.53
C SER A 104 20.22 10.91 1.71
N GLY A 105 21.43 11.13 2.23
CA GLY A 105 21.76 12.19 3.17
C GLY A 105 20.86 12.27 4.40
N GLN A 106 20.31 13.44 4.66
CA GLN A 106 19.58 13.75 5.88
C GLN A 106 18.23 13.02 5.93
N LEU A 107 17.52 12.94 4.80
CA LEU A 107 16.26 12.21 4.69
C LEU A 107 16.44 10.70 4.82
N LEU A 108 17.57 10.15 4.35
CA LEU A 108 17.88 8.73 4.55
C LEU A 108 18.07 8.40 6.03
N LYS A 109 18.73 9.27 6.81
CA LYS A 109 18.84 9.07 8.26
C LYS A 109 17.47 9.05 8.95
N LEU A 110 16.55 9.92 8.54
CA LEU A 110 15.17 9.92 9.04
C LEU A 110 14.39 8.67 8.62
N PHE A 111 14.56 8.21 7.37
CA PHE A 111 14.03 6.93 6.91
C PHE A 111 14.52 5.77 7.79
N ARG A 112 15.83 5.70 8.07
CA ARG A 112 16.44 4.67 8.93
C ARG A 112 15.96 4.74 10.38
N TYR A 113 15.66 5.94 10.89
CA TYR A 113 15.03 6.08 12.20
C TYR A 113 13.66 5.39 12.26
N PHE A 114 12.80 5.59 11.24
CA PHE A 114 11.50 4.91 11.19
C PHE A 114 11.63 3.40 10.97
N GLU A 115 12.56 2.97 10.11
CA GLU A 115 12.91 1.56 9.94
C GLU A 115 13.25 0.90 11.27
N ALA A 116 14.19 1.48 12.03
CA ALA A 116 14.60 0.96 13.34
C ALA A 116 13.46 0.99 14.35
N THR A 117 12.68 2.07 14.39
CA THR A 117 11.52 2.20 15.29
C THR A 117 10.51 1.07 15.10
N PHE A 118 10.20 0.71 13.85
CA PHE A 118 9.23 -0.36 13.58
C PHE A 118 9.85 -1.75 13.70
N ALA A 119 11.17 -1.89 13.56
CA ALA A 119 11.88 -3.11 13.92
C ALA A 119 11.83 -3.35 15.44
N ASP A 120 12.17 -2.35 16.25
CA ASP A 120 12.09 -2.41 17.71
C ASP A 120 10.66 -2.72 18.20
N LEU A 121 9.64 -2.10 17.56
CA LEU A 121 8.25 -2.40 17.86
C LEU A 121 7.92 -3.88 17.58
N ALA A 122 8.48 -4.48 16.53
CA ALA A 122 8.28 -5.88 16.22
C ALA A 122 8.99 -6.82 17.22
N ASP A 123 10.19 -6.43 17.64
CA ASP A 123 11.00 -7.14 18.64
C ASP A 123 10.31 -7.19 20.01
N ASP A 124 9.56 -6.14 20.38
CA ASP A 124 8.72 -6.13 21.58
C ASP A 124 7.62 -7.22 21.57
N TYR A 125 7.25 -7.72 20.39
CA TYR A 125 6.36 -8.87 20.24
C TYR A 125 7.13 -10.19 20.09
N ALA A 126 8.46 -10.19 20.19
CA ALA A 126 9.31 -11.33 19.86
C ALA A 126 8.97 -11.91 18.47
N ALA A 127 8.71 -11.02 17.51
CA ALA A 127 8.42 -11.39 16.14
C ALA A 127 9.70 -11.91 15.48
N LEU A 128 9.65 -13.09 14.86
CA LEU A 128 10.80 -13.63 14.16
C LEU A 128 11.01 -12.86 12.85
N ASP A 129 12.16 -12.19 12.69
CA ASP A 129 12.48 -11.46 11.47
C ASP A 129 12.66 -12.41 10.28
N GLN A 130 12.15 -12.00 9.13
CA GLN A 130 12.15 -12.75 7.88
C GLN A 130 12.63 -11.85 6.75
N HIS A 131 13.44 -12.41 5.87
CA HIS A 131 13.90 -11.76 4.66
C HIS A 131 13.43 -12.57 3.45
N TYR A 132 12.58 -11.98 2.62
CA TYR A 132 12.02 -12.61 1.43
C TYR A 132 12.57 -11.95 0.15
N PRO A 133 12.59 -12.66 -0.99
CA PRO A 133 12.78 -11.99 -2.28
C PRO A 133 11.57 -11.11 -2.62
N VAL A 134 11.82 -10.01 -3.34
CA VAL A 134 10.74 -9.13 -3.87
C VAL A 134 10.04 -9.74 -5.07
N MET A 135 10.77 -10.54 -5.84
CA MET A 135 10.27 -11.25 -7.01
C MET A 135 9.76 -12.62 -6.57
N MET A 136 8.48 -12.89 -6.81
CA MET A 136 7.80 -14.12 -6.43
C MET A 136 7.20 -14.79 -7.66
N PRO A 137 6.95 -16.12 -7.63
CA PRO A 137 6.16 -16.77 -8.67
C PRO A 137 4.79 -16.11 -8.82
N ALA A 138 4.34 -15.83 -10.05
CA ALA A 138 3.06 -15.20 -10.32
C ALA A 138 1.87 -16.00 -9.74
N LYS A 139 2.04 -17.33 -9.60
CA LYS A 139 1.10 -18.23 -8.93
C LYS A 139 0.73 -17.77 -7.52
N LEU A 140 1.63 -17.10 -6.79
CA LEU A 140 1.34 -16.55 -5.46
C LEU A 140 0.13 -15.61 -5.49
N LEU A 141 0.08 -14.69 -6.44
CA LEU A 141 -1.03 -13.74 -6.57
C LEU A 141 -2.33 -14.40 -7.04
N GLN A 142 -2.21 -15.48 -7.81
CA GLN A 142 -3.36 -16.29 -8.20
C GLN A 142 -3.97 -17.02 -7.00
N GLU A 143 -3.15 -17.68 -6.18
CA GLU A 143 -3.58 -18.45 -5.00
C GLU A 143 -4.33 -17.59 -3.98
N VAL A 144 -3.90 -16.35 -3.79
CA VAL A 144 -4.54 -15.41 -2.84
C VAL A 144 -5.57 -14.48 -3.50
N GLY A 145 -5.90 -14.71 -4.77
CA GLY A 145 -6.89 -13.91 -5.51
C GLY A 145 -6.51 -12.43 -5.69
N TYR A 146 -5.23 -12.07 -5.58
CA TYR A 146 -4.79 -10.68 -5.71
C TYR A 146 -5.05 -10.16 -7.12
N THR A 147 -4.70 -10.95 -8.15
CA THR A 147 -4.87 -10.54 -9.55
C THR A 147 -6.34 -10.27 -9.92
N SER A 148 -7.30 -10.99 -9.33
CA SER A 148 -8.72 -10.72 -9.55
C SER A 148 -9.20 -9.46 -8.83
N ASN A 149 -8.62 -9.15 -7.67
CA ASN A 149 -9.07 -8.04 -6.83
C ASN A 149 -8.38 -6.71 -7.14
N PHE A 150 -7.13 -6.74 -7.60
CA PHE A 150 -6.29 -5.57 -7.84
C PHE A 150 -5.39 -5.74 -9.08
N PRO A 151 -5.94 -6.12 -10.25
CA PRO A 151 -5.14 -6.38 -11.45
C PRO A 151 -4.29 -5.16 -11.86
N GLN A 152 -4.79 -3.95 -11.62
CA GLN A 152 -4.12 -2.70 -11.97
C GLN A 152 -2.79 -2.49 -11.25
N HIS A 153 -2.60 -3.05 -10.04
CA HIS A 153 -1.36 -2.87 -9.27
C HIS A 153 -0.23 -3.81 -9.74
N VAL A 154 -0.55 -4.88 -10.45
CA VAL A 154 0.39 -5.99 -10.69
C VAL A 154 1.51 -5.58 -11.64
N THR A 155 2.75 -5.83 -11.21
CA THR A 155 3.94 -5.72 -12.06
C THR A 155 4.48 -7.10 -12.37
N LEU A 156 4.42 -7.49 -13.65
CA LEU A 156 4.88 -8.79 -14.15
C LEU A 156 6.35 -8.71 -14.56
N CYS A 157 7.12 -9.74 -14.23
CA CYS A 157 8.53 -9.86 -14.59
C CYS A 157 8.70 -10.94 -15.67
N SER A 158 9.50 -10.63 -16.67
CA SER A 158 9.86 -11.56 -17.74
C SER A 158 11.35 -11.41 -18.09
N HIS A 159 11.90 -12.39 -18.80
CA HIS A 159 13.27 -12.41 -19.31
C HIS A 159 13.28 -12.85 -20.77
N PHE A 160 14.45 -12.73 -21.43
CA PHE A 160 14.64 -13.29 -22.76
C PHE A 160 14.86 -14.81 -22.68
N PRO A 161 14.43 -15.58 -23.70
CA PRO A 161 14.78 -16.98 -23.83
C PRO A 161 16.29 -17.18 -23.84
N ASP A 162 16.77 -18.23 -23.17
CA ASP A 162 18.20 -18.62 -23.19
C ASP A 162 18.56 -19.38 -24.48
N GLN A 163 18.42 -18.68 -25.61
CA GLN A 163 18.74 -19.19 -26.94
C GLN A 163 19.71 -18.22 -27.60
N LEU A 164 20.90 -18.72 -27.98
CA LEU A 164 21.97 -17.88 -28.54
C LEU A 164 21.50 -16.97 -29.70
N PRO A 165 20.70 -17.43 -30.68
CA PRO A 165 20.21 -16.55 -31.74
C PRO A 165 19.34 -15.38 -31.23
N VAL A 166 18.53 -15.61 -30.18
CA VAL A 166 17.70 -14.57 -29.55
C VAL A 166 18.58 -13.59 -28.80
N LEU A 167 19.54 -14.09 -28.02
CA LEU A 167 20.47 -13.24 -27.26
C LEU A 167 21.34 -12.37 -28.18
N GLU A 168 21.82 -12.92 -29.29
CA GLU A 168 22.56 -12.17 -30.32
C GLU A 168 21.70 -11.09 -30.99
N GLN A 169 20.44 -11.42 -31.32
CA GLN A 169 19.47 -10.47 -31.86
C GLN A 169 19.23 -9.32 -30.87
N VAL A 170 18.95 -9.63 -29.61
CA VAL A 170 18.72 -8.63 -28.55
C VAL A 170 19.97 -7.76 -28.34
N ALA A 171 21.17 -8.36 -28.29
CA ALA A 171 22.42 -7.62 -28.16
C ALA A 171 22.67 -6.68 -29.34
N GLN A 172 22.28 -7.08 -30.56
CA GLN A 172 22.37 -6.21 -31.74
C GLN A 172 21.33 -5.08 -31.69
N MET A 173 20.11 -5.35 -31.23
CA MET A 173 19.06 -4.35 -31.03
C MET A 173 19.44 -3.29 -29.99
N ALA A 174 20.17 -3.68 -28.94
CA ALA A 174 20.60 -2.81 -27.85
C ALA A 174 21.73 -1.83 -28.21
N LYS A 175 22.29 -1.91 -29.41
CA LYS A 175 23.28 -0.92 -29.91
C LYS A 175 22.65 0.43 -30.24
N GLU A 176 21.35 0.44 -30.50
CA GLU A 176 20.57 1.66 -30.74
C GLU A 176 19.90 2.13 -29.44
N PRO A 177 19.69 3.44 -29.25
CA PRO A 177 18.97 3.97 -28.08
C PRO A 177 17.56 3.38 -27.94
N LEU A 178 17.11 3.19 -26.69
CA LEU A 178 15.77 2.66 -26.41
C LEU A 178 14.68 3.65 -26.84
N SER A 179 13.87 3.26 -27.82
CA SER A 179 12.66 3.96 -28.26
C SER A 179 11.41 3.15 -27.94
N LYS A 180 10.20 3.75 -28.00
CA LYS A 180 8.94 3.00 -27.79
C LYS A 180 8.78 1.82 -28.75
N ALA A 181 9.12 2.01 -30.02
CA ALA A 181 9.10 0.95 -31.01
C ALA A 181 10.09 -0.17 -30.64
N ARG A 182 11.31 0.21 -30.23
CA ARG A 182 12.34 -0.75 -29.83
C ARG A 182 11.94 -1.53 -28.57
N ALA A 183 11.34 -0.87 -27.58
CA ALA A 183 10.84 -1.51 -26.37
C ALA A 183 9.75 -2.55 -26.70
N ALA A 184 8.86 -2.25 -27.66
CA ALA A 184 7.85 -3.20 -28.12
C ALA A 184 8.48 -4.40 -28.85
N GLU A 185 9.50 -4.18 -29.69
CA GLU A 185 10.24 -5.27 -30.35
C GLU A 185 10.98 -6.16 -29.35
N LEU A 186 11.62 -5.58 -28.33
CA LEU A 186 12.25 -6.33 -27.24
C LEU A 186 11.20 -7.14 -26.48
N GLY A 187 10.06 -6.53 -26.12
CA GLY A 187 8.96 -7.21 -25.45
C GLY A 187 8.40 -8.40 -26.24
N ALA A 188 8.37 -8.30 -27.57
CA ALA A 188 7.86 -9.37 -28.44
C ALA A 188 8.74 -10.64 -28.46
N VAL A 189 10.01 -10.55 -28.03
CA VAL A 189 10.93 -11.69 -27.95
C VAL A 189 11.14 -12.20 -26.53
N MET A 190 10.52 -11.58 -25.53
CA MET A 190 10.57 -12.04 -24.13
C MET A 190 9.67 -13.26 -23.92
N GLU A 191 9.96 -14.05 -22.90
CA GLU A 191 9.08 -15.14 -22.47
C GLU A 191 7.79 -14.62 -21.82
N GLY A 192 6.80 -15.51 -21.68
CA GLY A 192 5.63 -15.19 -20.86
C GLY A 192 6.05 -14.94 -19.40
N PRO A 193 5.52 -13.91 -18.73
CA PRO A 193 5.93 -13.64 -17.35
C PRO A 193 5.41 -14.74 -16.40
N GLU A 194 6.33 -15.44 -15.75
CA GLU A 194 6.03 -16.42 -14.70
C GLU A 194 6.25 -15.85 -13.27
N HIS A 195 6.77 -14.63 -13.19
CA HIS A 195 7.12 -13.97 -11.94
C HIS A 195 6.45 -12.61 -11.82
N VAL A 196 6.32 -12.13 -10.59
CA VAL A 196 5.76 -10.84 -10.22
C VAL A 196 6.65 -10.16 -9.20
N LEU A 197 6.63 -8.84 -9.18
CA LEU A 197 7.07 -8.09 -8.01
C LEU A 197 5.93 -8.06 -6.99
N THR A 198 6.21 -8.39 -5.73
CA THR A 198 5.17 -8.55 -4.72
C THR A 198 4.50 -7.20 -4.36
N PRO A 199 3.17 -7.10 -4.33
CA PRO A 199 2.46 -5.87 -3.99
C PRO A 199 2.21 -5.68 -2.47
N ALA A 200 2.58 -6.68 -1.66
CA ALA A 200 2.55 -6.63 -0.21
C ALA A 200 3.65 -7.50 0.38
N VAL A 201 4.29 -7.02 1.45
CA VAL A 201 5.50 -7.64 2.03
C VAL A 201 5.19 -8.94 2.77
N CYS A 202 3.99 -9.08 3.34
CA CYS A 202 3.58 -10.28 4.06
C CYS A 202 3.17 -11.46 3.18
N LEU A 203 2.86 -11.26 1.88
CA LEU A 203 2.31 -12.35 1.04
C LEU A 203 3.16 -13.63 1.02
N PRO A 204 4.50 -13.56 0.93
CA PRO A 204 5.34 -14.77 0.94
C PRO A 204 5.22 -15.60 2.23
N CYS A 205 4.99 -14.95 3.38
CA CYS A 205 5.00 -15.65 4.67
C CYS A 205 3.85 -16.67 4.80
N TYR A 206 2.71 -16.40 4.16
CA TYR A 206 1.56 -17.31 4.17
C TYR A 206 1.86 -18.62 3.45
N SER A 207 2.52 -18.53 2.28
CA SER A 207 2.94 -19.70 1.50
C SER A 207 4.05 -20.48 2.21
N GLN A 208 5.04 -19.79 2.79
CA GLN A 208 6.10 -20.43 3.59
C GLN A 208 5.55 -21.29 4.74
N HIS A 209 4.44 -20.85 5.35
CA HIS A 209 3.82 -21.52 6.49
C HIS A 209 2.70 -22.49 6.11
N ALA A 210 2.61 -22.91 4.84
CA ALA A 210 1.58 -23.86 4.41
C ALA A 210 1.62 -25.16 5.24
N GLY A 211 0.44 -25.61 5.69
CA GLY A 211 0.30 -26.80 6.52
C GLY A 211 0.72 -26.62 7.99
N LEU A 212 1.03 -25.40 8.44
CA LEU A 212 1.42 -25.14 9.82
C LEU A 212 0.34 -25.61 10.81
N ARG A 213 0.79 -26.24 11.91
CA ARG A 213 -0.04 -26.66 13.04
C ARG A 213 0.45 -25.99 14.33
N LEU A 214 -0.34 -25.07 14.84
CA LEU A 214 -0.08 -24.34 16.09
C LEU A 214 -0.56 -25.14 17.30
N ALA A 215 0.17 -25.09 18.42
CA ALA A 215 -0.35 -25.58 19.69
C ALA A 215 -1.54 -24.70 20.16
N ARG A 216 -2.42 -25.26 20.99
CA ARG A 216 -3.58 -24.51 21.51
C ARG A 216 -3.10 -23.27 22.28
N GLY A 217 -3.56 -22.09 21.85
CA GLY A 217 -3.17 -20.80 22.44
C GLY A 217 -1.81 -20.26 21.96
N GLU A 218 -1.09 -20.99 21.11
CA GLU A 218 0.11 -20.47 20.45
C GLU A 218 -0.28 -19.34 19.48
N VAL A 219 0.56 -18.31 19.45
CA VAL A 219 0.54 -17.27 18.42
C VAL A 219 1.91 -17.27 17.75
N ARG A 220 1.94 -17.54 16.44
CA ARG A 220 3.14 -17.31 15.63
C ARG A 220 3.26 -15.82 15.34
N ARG A 221 4.47 -15.28 15.46
CA ARG A 221 4.78 -13.86 15.30
C ARG A 221 5.95 -13.74 14.35
N LEU A 222 5.79 -12.97 13.29
CA LEU A 222 6.79 -12.75 12.25
C LEU A 222 6.92 -11.26 12.01
N THR A 223 8.11 -10.81 11.64
CA THR A 223 8.34 -9.46 11.10
C THR A 223 9.15 -9.56 9.83
N MET A 224 8.92 -8.64 8.90
CA MET A 224 9.61 -8.62 7.62
C MET A 224 9.58 -7.20 7.07
N GLN A 225 10.63 -6.82 6.37
CA GLN A 225 10.67 -5.57 5.64
C GLN A 225 11.21 -5.80 4.24
N ASN A 226 10.55 -5.20 3.25
CA ASN A 226 11.01 -5.25 1.88
C ASN A 226 10.39 -4.13 1.05
N HIS A 227 10.90 -4.00 -0.17
CA HIS A 227 10.22 -3.28 -1.24
C HIS A 227 8.95 -4.02 -1.67
N VAL A 228 7.91 -3.26 -1.96
CA VAL A 228 6.66 -3.73 -2.54
C VAL A 228 6.31 -2.86 -3.75
N PHE A 229 5.56 -3.46 -4.69
CA PHE A 229 5.35 -2.87 -6.00
C PHE A 229 3.87 -2.73 -6.32
N ARG A 230 3.41 -1.50 -6.53
CA ARG A 230 2.02 -1.21 -6.94
C ARG A 230 2.01 -0.22 -8.10
N TYR A 231 1.67 -0.71 -9.28
CA TYR A 231 1.51 0.17 -10.43
C TYR A 231 0.20 0.96 -10.32
N GLU A 232 0.28 2.23 -9.95
CA GLU A 232 -0.88 3.09 -9.73
C GLU A 232 -0.95 4.24 -10.75
N ALA A 233 -0.88 3.85 -12.03
CA ALA A 233 -0.78 4.69 -13.23
C ALA A 233 -1.52 6.04 -13.14
N ASN A 234 -0.81 7.12 -13.49
CA ASN A 234 -1.28 8.53 -13.60
C ASN A 234 -1.34 9.34 -12.31
N ARG A 235 -0.96 8.79 -11.15
CA ARG A 235 -1.07 9.50 -9.87
C ARG A 235 0.15 9.27 -8.97
N PHE A 236 1.31 8.91 -9.52
CA PHE A 236 2.51 8.76 -8.71
C PHE A 236 2.91 10.09 -8.08
N GLN A 237 3.31 10.05 -6.81
CA GLN A 237 3.77 11.20 -6.07
C GLN A 237 4.98 10.76 -5.24
N PRO A 238 6.13 11.46 -5.33
CA PRO A 238 7.31 11.16 -4.53
C PRO A 238 7.00 10.86 -3.07
N LEU A 239 7.53 9.74 -2.57
CA LEU A 239 7.40 9.20 -1.21
C LEU A 239 5.97 8.83 -0.75
N SER A 240 4.96 9.62 -1.07
CA SER A 240 3.57 9.40 -0.63
C SER A 240 2.82 8.39 -1.50
N ARG A 241 3.22 8.20 -2.76
CA ARG A 241 2.59 7.29 -3.72
C ARG A 241 3.59 6.79 -4.76
N GLY A 242 4.49 5.91 -4.32
CA GLY A 242 5.48 5.25 -5.17
C GLY A 242 4.93 4.03 -5.92
N TRP A 243 5.59 3.67 -7.02
CA TRP A 243 5.46 2.35 -7.63
C TRP A 243 6.25 1.34 -6.82
N ASP A 244 7.48 1.70 -6.48
CA ASP A 244 8.38 0.97 -5.61
C ASP A 244 8.51 1.70 -4.27
N PHE A 245 8.20 1.02 -3.17
CA PHE A 245 8.29 1.58 -1.82
C PHE A 245 8.47 0.47 -0.77
N SER A 246 8.96 0.84 0.41
CA SER A 246 9.33 -0.06 1.49
C SER A 246 8.23 -0.17 2.53
N VAL A 247 7.94 -1.40 2.94
CA VAL A 247 6.98 -1.68 4.02
C VAL A 247 7.62 -2.63 5.02
N ARG A 248 7.47 -2.33 6.32
CA ARG A 248 7.67 -3.31 7.38
C ARG A 248 6.32 -3.81 7.87
N ASP A 249 6.13 -5.13 7.91
CA ASP A 249 4.95 -5.75 8.50
C ASP A 249 5.32 -6.51 9.78
N ILE A 250 4.42 -6.49 10.77
CA ILE A 250 4.34 -7.50 11.83
C ILE A 250 3.14 -8.40 11.50
N VAL A 251 3.37 -9.71 11.39
CA VAL A 251 2.35 -10.71 11.02
C VAL A 251 2.13 -11.69 12.15
N PHE A 252 0.86 -12.01 12.40
CA PHE A 252 0.44 -12.95 13.43
C PHE A 252 -0.41 -14.08 12.86
N PHE A 253 -0.20 -15.30 13.35
CA PHE A 253 -1.13 -16.43 13.20
C PHE A 253 -1.58 -16.90 14.57
N GLY A 254 -2.89 -17.04 14.79
CA GLY A 254 -3.42 -17.40 16.10
C GLY A 254 -4.94 -17.45 16.13
N SER A 255 -5.54 -17.33 17.31
CA SER A 255 -6.99 -17.26 17.45
C SER A 255 -7.49 -15.85 17.15
N GLY A 256 -8.69 -15.71 16.58
CA GLY A 256 -9.24 -14.39 16.25
C GLY A 256 -9.33 -13.43 17.44
N ALA A 257 -9.61 -13.94 18.64
CA ALA A 257 -9.62 -13.15 19.87
C ALA A 257 -8.23 -12.59 20.20
N GLU A 258 -7.19 -13.42 20.15
CA GLU A 258 -5.81 -12.98 20.40
C GLU A 258 -5.32 -12.01 19.32
N LEU A 259 -5.64 -12.26 18.06
CA LEU A 259 -5.24 -11.36 16.97
C LEU A 259 -5.94 -9.99 17.05
N THR A 260 -7.21 -9.97 17.49
CA THR A 260 -7.93 -8.72 17.74
C THR A 260 -7.25 -7.91 18.86
N ARG A 261 -6.85 -8.59 19.95
CA ARG A 261 -6.11 -7.97 21.06
C ARG A 261 -4.75 -7.42 20.61
N LEU A 262 -3.94 -8.24 19.94
CA LEU A 262 -2.61 -7.85 19.47
C LEU A 262 -2.67 -6.69 18.47
N ARG A 263 -3.65 -6.70 17.56
CA ARG A 263 -3.88 -5.58 16.65
C ARG A 263 -4.16 -4.28 17.41
N ALA A 264 -5.04 -4.33 18.42
CA ALA A 264 -5.37 -3.15 19.23
C ALA A 264 -4.14 -2.64 20.01
N GLU A 265 -3.30 -3.54 20.53
CA GLU A 265 -2.04 -3.17 21.22
C GLU A 265 -1.04 -2.48 20.29
N VAL A 266 -0.86 -2.99 19.07
CA VAL A 266 -0.01 -2.33 18.06
C VAL A 266 -0.58 -0.97 17.67
N MET A 267 -1.89 -0.88 17.43
CA MET A 267 -2.57 0.39 17.14
C MET A 267 -2.33 1.43 18.23
N GLU A 268 -2.50 1.05 19.50
CA GLU A 268 -2.30 1.96 20.63
C GLU A 268 -0.85 2.43 20.74
N ARG A 269 0.13 1.53 20.62
CA ARG A 269 1.55 1.87 20.67
C ARG A 269 1.98 2.83 19.57
N VAL A 270 1.52 2.58 18.34
CA VAL A 270 1.85 3.43 17.18
C VAL A 270 1.17 4.80 17.30
N PHE A 271 -0.07 4.84 17.80
CA PHE A 271 -0.76 6.10 18.06
C PHE A 271 -0.05 6.92 19.16
N ALA A 272 0.33 6.29 20.28
CA ALA A 272 1.08 6.95 21.35
C ALA A 272 2.47 7.44 20.88
N PHE A 273 3.09 6.72 19.95
CA PHE A 273 4.32 7.18 19.30
C PHE A 273 4.08 8.46 18.50
N CYS A 274 3.00 8.55 17.72
CA CYS A 274 2.61 9.79 17.05
C CYS A 274 2.37 10.95 18.02
N GLU A 275 1.73 10.70 19.17
CA GLU A 275 1.56 11.72 20.23
C GLU A 275 2.91 12.21 20.77
N THR A 276 3.87 11.30 20.98
CA THR A 276 5.23 11.64 21.43
C THR A 276 5.98 12.50 20.40
N LEU A 277 5.75 12.25 19.12
CA LEU A 277 6.30 13.06 18.02
C LEU A 277 5.52 14.36 17.79
N GLY A 278 4.38 14.55 18.47
CA GLY A 278 3.45 15.65 18.25
C GLY A 278 2.92 15.69 16.82
N MET A 279 2.67 14.53 16.22
CA MET A 279 2.13 14.41 14.86
C MET A 279 0.61 14.57 14.88
N GLN A 280 0.05 15.20 13.84
CA GLN A 280 -1.38 15.26 13.63
C GLN A 280 -1.85 14.01 12.89
N VAL A 281 -2.48 13.09 13.63
CA VAL A 281 -2.97 11.83 13.08
C VAL A 281 -4.37 11.49 13.58
N SER A 282 -5.08 10.73 12.76
CA SER A 282 -6.30 10.01 13.14
C SER A 282 -6.13 8.52 12.91
N LEU A 283 -6.86 7.74 13.68
CA LEU A 283 -6.99 6.30 13.54
C LEU A 283 -8.40 6.02 13.10
N GLU A 284 -8.56 5.56 11.86
CA GLU A 284 -9.87 5.44 11.22
C GLU A 284 -10.14 4.01 10.75
N LEU A 285 -11.42 3.61 10.84
CA LEU A 285 -11.90 2.42 10.16
C LEU A 285 -11.80 2.62 8.63
N ALA A 286 -11.15 1.69 7.95
CA ALA A 286 -10.90 1.76 6.52
C ALA A 286 -11.32 0.47 5.80
N ASN A 287 -11.26 0.50 4.47
CA ASN A 287 -11.44 -0.68 3.61
C ASN A 287 -10.53 -0.56 2.39
N ASP A 288 -10.06 -1.68 1.85
CA ASP A 288 -9.35 -1.68 0.58
C ASP A 288 -10.31 -1.48 -0.59
N PRO A 289 -9.87 -0.79 -1.66
CA PRO A 289 -10.67 -0.59 -2.87
C PRO A 289 -10.67 -1.88 -3.72
N PHE A 290 -11.27 -2.95 -3.21
CA PHE A 290 -11.38 -4.21 -3.94
C PHE A 290 -12.15 -4.00 -5.25
N PHE A 291 -11.68 -4.58 -6.36
CA PHE A 291 -12.53 -4.77 -7.54
C PHE A 291 -13.56 -5.85 -7.21
N VAL A 292 -14.80 -5.44 -7.07
CA VAL A 292 -15.89 -6.33 -6.66
C VAL A 292 -16.58 -6.84 -7.91
N ASP A 293 -16.53 -8.16 -8.13
CA ASP A 293 -17.57 -8.80 -8.94
C ASP A 293 -18.91 -8.54 -8.26
N SER A 294 -19.86 -7.98 -9.02
CA SER A 294 -21.18 -7.46 -8.61
C SER A 294 -22.09 -8.44 -7.83
N SER A 295 -21.60 -9.64 -7.53
CA SER A 295 -22.29 -10.77 -6.91
C SER A 295 -22.10 -10.91 -5.39
N ARG A 296 -21.29 -10.07 -4.72
CA ARG A 296 -21.01 -10.23 -3.26
C ARG A 296 -22.01 -9.52 -2.33
N ASP A 297 -22.59 -10.29 -1.41
CA ASP A 297 -23.65 -9.91 -0.46
C ASP A 297 -23.27 -8.86 0.61
N LYS A 298 -24.26 -8.06 1.04
CA LYS A 298 -24.20 -7.13 2.19
C LYS A 298 -23.67 -7.76 3.50
N VAL A 299 -23.86 -9.06 3.68
CA VAL A 299 -23.41 -9.82 4.86
C VAL A 299 -21.89 -9.96 4.89
N VAL A 300 -21.23 -10.03 3.73
CA VAL A 300 -19.76 -10.04 3.62
C VAL A 300 -19.20 -8.69 4.07
N TYR A 301 -19.82 -7.58 3.63
CA TYR A 301 -19.44 -6.22 4.04
C TYR A 301 -19.67 -5.94 5.53
N GLN A 302 -20.75 -6.44 6.13
CA GLN A 302 -20.96 -6.32 7.57
C GLN A 302 -19.96 -7.14 8.39
N ARG A 303 -19.52 -8.30 7.88
CA ARG A 303 -18.42 -9.09 8.49
C ARG A 303 -17.04 -8.47 8.28
N MET A 304 -16.89 -7.62 7.25
CA MET A 304 -15.72 -6.77 7.02
C MET A 304 -15.69 -5.52 7.91
N GLY A 305 -16.78 -5.17 8.60
CA GLY A 305 -16.78 -4.08 9.58
C GLY A 305 -15.75 -4.37 10.67
N GLU A 306 -14.71 -3.52 10.76
CA GLU A 306 -13.56 -3.64 11.67
C GLU A 306 -12.45 -4.63 11.27
N VAL A 307 -12.34 -5.03 10.00
CA VAL A 307 -11.18 -5.82 9.54
C VAL A 307 -9.95 -4.97 9.27
N LYS A 308 -10.11 -3.70 8.92
CA LYS A 308 -8.99 -2.81 8.60
C LYS A 308 -9.10 -1.46 9.28
N TYR A 309 -8.01 -1.04 9.91
CA TYR A 309 -7.81 0.34 10.36
C TYR A 309 -6.62 0.95 9.63
N GLU A 310 -6.64 2.26 9.46
CA GLU A 310 -5.50 3.02 8.93
C GLU A 310 -5.12 4.13 9.90
N LEU A 311 -3.81 4.34 10.04
CA LEU A 311 -3.27 5.54 10.69
C LEU A 311 -3.07 6.60 9.61
N LEU A 312 -3.84 7.67 9.70
CA LEU A 312 -3.91 8.73 8.71
C LEU A 312 -3.23 9.98 9.24
N PHE A 313 -2.30 10.54 8.46
CA PHE A 313 -1.62 11.80 8.76
C PHE A 313 -2.36 12.96 8.10
N HIS A 314 -2.69 13.98 8.88
CA HIS A 314 -3.31 15.20 8.37
C HIS A 314 -2.22 16.16 7.90
N ILE A 315 -2.29 16.60 6.66
CA ILE A 315 -1.29 17.50 6.05
C ILE A 315 -2.05 18.74 5.58
N SER A 316 -1.65 19.92 6.04
CA SER A 316 -2.47 21.13 6.00
C SER A 316 -2.89 21.58 4.59
N ASP A 317 -2.06 21.30 3.59
CA ASP A 317 -2.27 21.64 2.17
C ASP A 317 -2.71 20.42 1.33
N ARG A 318 -3.26 19.38 1.97
CA ARG A 318 -3.87 18.23 1.30
C ARG A 318 -5.32 18.04 1.76
N ASP A 319 -6.22 17.88 0.80
CA ASP A 319 -7.65 17.65 1.09
C ASP A 319 -7.92 16.31 1.77
N ALA A 320 -7.13 15.29 1.45
CA ALA A 320 -7.26 13.94 1.98
C ALA A 320 -6.04 13.57 2.85
N PRO A 321 -6.26 12.97 4.03
CA PRO A 321 -5.16 12.58 4.90
C PRO A 321 -4.39 11.38 4.31
N LEU A 322 -3.12 11.26 4.67
CA LEU A 322 -2.24 10.22 4.14
C LEU A 322 -2.23 8.98 5.03
N ALA A 323 -2.68 7.84 4.51
CA ALA A 323 -2.53 6.55 5.19
C ALA A 323 -1.07 6.08 5.17
N ALA A 324 -0.39 6.10 6.32
CA ALA A 324 1.01 5.66 6.43
C ALA A 324 1.16 4.28 7.10
N SER A 325 0.13 3.84 7.84
CA SER A 325 0.08 2.48 8.42
C SER A 325 -1.29 1.86 8.25
N SER A 326 -1.34 0.52 8.19
CA SER A 326 -2.59 -0.23 8.18
C SER A 326 -2.55 -1.40 9.17
N PHE A 327 -3.70 -1.72 9.75
CA PHE A 327 -3.86 -2.76 10.77
C PHE A 327 -4.99 -3.70 10.36
N ASN A 328 -4.62 -4.87 9.86
CA ASN A 328 -5.49 -5.76 9.10
C ASN A 328 -5.74 -7.06 9.86
N LEU A 329 -7.01 -7.44 10.03
CA LEU A 329 -7.45 -8.79 10.39
C LEU A 329 -7.93 -9.48 9.12
N HIS A 330 -7.17 -10.45 8.63
CA HIS A 330 -7.54 -11.22 7.44
C HIS A 330 -8.57 -12.32 7.75
N ARG A 331 -8.85 -12.55 9.04
CA ARG A 331 -9.59 -13.71 9.52
C ARG A 331 -8.91 -14.98 9.03
N ASP A 332 -9.69 -15.91 8.51
CA ASP A 332 -9.23 -17.20 8.00
C ASP A 332 -8.89 -17.18 6.51
N PHE A 333 -8.83 -16.02 5.83
CA PHE A 333 -8.64 -15.97 4.37
C PHE A 333 -7.33 -16.66 3.94
N TYR A 334 -6.17 -16.12 4.35
CA TYR A 334 -4.88 -16.69 3.96
C TYR A 334 -4.62 -18.06 4.61
N THR A 335 -5.06 -18.26 5.84
CA THR A 335 -4.86 -19.52 6.57
C THR A 335 -5.71 -20.65 6.01
N SER A 336 -6.85 -20.36 5.38
CA SER A 336 -7.64 -21.36 4.64
C SER A 336 -6.96 -21.72 3.33
N THR A 337 -6.43 -20.75 2.59
CA THR A 337 -5.69 -20.99 1.33
C THR A 337 -4.49 -21.90 1.55
N TYR A 338 -3.75 -21.72 2.64
CA TYR A 338 -2.51 -22.45 2.92
C TYR A 338 -2.64 -23.54 4.00
N ASP A 339 -3.86 -23.89 4.38
CA ASP A 339 -4.15 -24.87 5.41
C ASP A 339 -3.35 -24.69 6.71
N ILE A 340 -3.40 -23.50 7.30
CA ILE A 340 -2.78 -23.17 8.59
C ILE A 340 -3.84 -23.36 9.68
N ALA A 341 -3.56 -24.16 10.70
CA ALA A 341 -4.53 -24.55 11.72
C ALA A 341 -3.87 -24.76 13.09
N PHE A 342 -4.67 -24.97 14.12
CA PHE A 342 -4.24 -25.54 15.39
C PHE A 342 -4.09 -27.07 15.29
N ALA A 343 -3.38 -27.67 16.23
CA ALA A 343 -3.14 -29.12 16.28
C ALA A 343 -4.44 -29.95 16.44
N ASP A 344 -5.51 -29.35 16.97
CA ASP A 344 -6.84 -29.96 17.08
C ASP A 344 -7.67 -29.86 15.77
N GLY A 345 -7.11 -29.28 14.72
CA GLY A 345 -7.76 -29.10 13.42
C GLY A 345 -8.56 -27.80 13.30
N THR A 346 -8.70 -27.00 14.37
CA THR A 346 -9.37 -25.70 14.31
C THR A 346 -8.58 -24.74 13.43
N ARG A 347 -9.26 -24.06 12.49
CA ARG A 347 -8.63 -23.06 11.61
C ARG A 347 -8.04 -21.91 12.43
N ALA A 348 -6.78 -21.56 12.17
CA ALA A 348 -6.17 -20.35 12.73
C ALA A 348 -6.58 -19.14 11.89
N GLU A 349 -6.55 -17.95 12.47
CA GLU A 349 -6.69 -16.68 11.75
C GLU A 349 -5.32 -16.05 11.50
N SER A 350 -5.27 -15.02 10.66
CA SER A 350 -4.09 -14.19 10.45
C SER A 350 -4.39 -12.69 10.52
N ALA A 351 -3.36 -11.91 10.87
CA ALA A 351 -3.39 -10.46 10.93
C ALA A 351 -2.03 -9.89 10.51
N CYS A 352 -2.01 -8.70 9.90
CA CYS A 352 -0.77 -7.95 9.68
C CYS A 352 -0.92 -6.48 10.03
N MET A 353 0.16 -5.89 10.53
CA MET A 353 0.29 -4.47 10.82
C MET A 353 1.46 -3.93 10.02
N GLY A 354 1.15 -3.11 9.02
CA GLY A 354 2.10 -2.64 8.03
C GLY A 354 2.40 -1.15 8.16
N PHE A 355 3.67 -0.81 8.01
CA PHE A 355 4.23 0.54 8.13
C PHE A 355 4.95 0.91 6.84
N GLY A 356 4.37 1.83 6.06
CA GLY A 356 4.96 2.32 4.80
C GLY A 356 6.02 3.38 5.07
N LEU A 357 7.30 3.03 4.94
CA LEU A 357 8.41 3.83 5.46
C LEU A 357 8.56 5.18 4.75
N GLU A 358 8.40 5.22 3.43
CA GLU A 358 8.42 6.46 2.65
C GLU A 358 7.25 7.37 3.01
N ARG A 359 6.08 6.80 3.33
CA ARG A 359 4.91 7.57 3.78
C ARG A 359 5.10 8.15 5.17
N TRP A 360 5.73 7.40 6.08
CA TRP A 360 6.13 7.92 7.40
C TRP A 360 7.14 9.05 7.29
N LEU A 361 8.18 8.88 6.45
CA LEU A 361 9.14 9.93 6.13
C LEU A 361 8.44 11.18 5.59
N TYR A 362 7.63 11.01 4.54
CA TYR A 362 6.88 12.10 3.91
C TYR A 362 5.99 12.82 4.91
N ALA A 363 5.16 12.09 5.65
CA ALA A 363 4.23 12.70 6.61
C ALA A 363 4.96 13.49 7.69
N PHE A 364 6.11 12.97 8.16
CA PHE A 364 6.93 13.65 9.16
C PHE A 364 7.44 15.00 8.66
N VAL A 365 8.14 15.03 7.52
CA VAL A 365 8.71 16.29 7.00
C VAL A 365 7.63 17.28 6.55
N ARG A 366 6.47 16.78 6.11
CA ARG A 366 5.31 17.61 5.77
C ARG A 366 4.64 18.28 6.98
N GLN A 367 4.86 17.79 8.20
CA GLN A 367 4.39 18.46 9.42
C GLN A 367 5.51 19.14 10.23
N LYS A 368 6.76 18.69 10.10
CA LYS A 368 7.90 19.15 10.93
C LYS A 368 8.96 19.95 10.16
N GLY A 369 8.87 20.00 8.84
CA GLY A 369 9.87 20.64 7.99
C GLY A 369 11.14 19.80 7.81
N LEU A 370 12.08 20.31 7.00
CA LEU A 370 13.31 19.62 6.64
C LEU A 370 14.48 19.87 7.62
N ASP A 371 14.41 20.91 8.46
CA ASP A 371 15.47 21.25 9.42
C ASP A 371 15.41 20.37 10.69
N PRO A 372 16.40 19.49 10.93
CA PRO A 372 16.43 18.62 12.09
C PRO A 372 16.48 19.37 13.43
N SER A 373 16.95 20.62 13.46
CA SER A 373 17.08 21.39 14.71
C SER A 373 15.74 21.58 15.43
N GLY A 374 14.64 21.67 14.66
CA GLY A 374 13.27 21.82 15.16
C GLY A 374 12.52 20.51 15.40
N TRP A 375 13.13 19.35 15.12
CA TRP A 375 12.45 18.06 15.25
C TRP A 375 12.29 17.61 16.71
N PRO A 376 11.29 16.75 17.01
CA PRO A 376 11.14 16.14 18.33
C PRO A 376 12.42 15.44 18.78
N ASP A 377 12.71 15.57 20.07
CA ASP A 377 13.93 15.11 20.73
C ASP A 377 14.40 13.69 20.34
N PRO A 378 13.54 12.65 20.32
CA PRO A 378 13.96 11.30 19.94
C PRO A 378 14.50 11.24 18.51
N VAL A 379 13.81 11.89 17.57
CA VAL A 379 14.18 11.91 16.14
C VAL A 379 15.44 12.74 15.94
N ARG A 380 15.48 13.95 16.52
CA ARG A 380 16.62 14.86 16.39
C ARG A 380 17.90 14.21 16.87
N ARG A 381 17.88 13.53 18.02
CA ARG A 381 19.04 12.81 18.55
C ARG A 381 19.51 11.70 17.63
N ALA A 382 18.60 10.85 17.13
CA ALA A 382 18.97 9.75 16.25
C ALA A 382 19.57 10.25 14.93
N VAL A 383 19.05 11.35 14.42
CA VAL A 383 19.39 11.86 13.09
C VAL A 383 20.63 12.77 13.11
N MET A 384 20.83 13.54 14.17
CA MET A 384 21.98 14.43 14.36
C MET A 384 23.13 13.78 15.13
N ALA A 385 22.98 12.53 15.59
CA ALA A 385 24.08 11.79 16.18
C ALA A 385 25.28 11.81 15.20
N PRO A 386 26.51 12.06 15.70
CA PRO A 386 27.71 11.86 14.90
C PRO A 386 27.64 10.45 14.32
N GLN A 387 27.96 10.28 13.04
CA GLN A 387 28.17 8.93 12.53
C GLN A 387 29.31 8.34 13.35
N ASP A 388 29.08 7.18 13.98
CA ASP A 388 30.21 6.38 14.44
C ASP A 388 31.10 6.16 13.22
N PRO A 389 32.41 6.49 13.31
CA PRO A 389 33.33 6.08 12.26
C PRO A 389 33.24 4.55 12.19
N ALA A 390 32.69 4.07 11.07
CA ALA A 390 32.32 2.68 10.86
C ALA A 390 33.30 1.67 11.48
N ASP A 391 32.77 0.75 12.29
CA ASP A 391 33.39 -0.54 12.58
C ASP A 391 33.41 -1.44 11.34
#